data_AF-A0A165DCE8-F1
#
_entry.id   AF-A0A165DCE8-F1
#
_cell.length_a   1.000
_cell.length_b   1.000
_cell.length_c   1.000
_cell.angle_alpha   90.00
_cell.angle_beta   90.00
_cell.angle_gamma   90.00
#
_symmetry.space_group_name_H-M   'P 1'
#
loop_
_entity.id
_entity.type
_entity.pdbx_description
1 polymer ?
#
loop_
_entity_poly.entity_id
_entity_poly.type
_entity_poly.pdbx_seq_one_letter_code
_entity_poly.pdbx_strand_id
1 'polypeptide(L)'
;MDRDVVIAVKASGLDSPRCVLERLQHEQETSNCFALTLVHRFALKPLDIQDYIFLVDRSGSMEGQRIAKVRDALQIMLRSLPFRGTSFNIVSFGSRFDALWSGPREYTAKSVDEASALVDGMKADYSGTEIQKVLEFAFAMRAQDKPTVVIVLTDGEARDVSGVVTSLSTVVSAAEGFLRVFTLGVGEQVSKEMCDGIARAGRGVASYVGSDENPDAKLVTLLRATRTLAVQDVSVDWRVTMDPERNDDCVVVDAHLEDETPAAPIALFGVASPRRGRRCRSGWGRTSA
;
A
#
# COMPACT_ATOMS: atom_id res chain seq x y z
N MET A 1 17.73 1.59 -28.83
CA MET A 1 18.09 1.78 -27.40
C MET A 1 17.35 0.70 -26.65
N ASP A 2 17.98 -0.46 -26.47
CA ASP A 2 17.27 -1.71 -26.22
C ASP A 2 17.56 -2.25 -24.81
N ARG A 3 18.09 -1.38 -23.94
CA ARG A 3 18.50 -1.71 -22.57
C ARG A 3 18.23 -0.53 -21.65
N ASP A 4 17.70 -0.84 -20.47
CA ASP A 4 17.53 0.12 -19.40
C ASP A 4 18.89 0.48 -18.79
N VAL A 5 19.11 1.78 -18.57
CA VAL A 5 20.28 2.28 -17.82
C VAL A 5 19.85 2.45 -16.37
N VAL A 6 20.35 1.58 -15.49
CA VAL A 6 20.13 1.68 -14.04
C VAL A 6 21.31 2.42 -13.42
N ILE A 7 21.05 3.62 -12.89
CA ILE A 7 22.03 4.41 -12.13
C ILE A 7 21.75 4.23 -10.64
N ALA A 8 22.65 3.53 -9.95
CA ALA A 8 22.59 3.37 -8.49
C ALA A 8 23.53 4.39 -7.83
N VAL A 9 22.95 5.44 -7.25
CA VAL A 9 23.71 6.44 -6.47
C VAL A 9 23.69 6.04 -5.00
N LYS A 10 24.87 5.86 -4.40
CA LYS A 10 25.02 5.69 -2.94
C LYS A 10 25.54 6.99 -2.34
N ALA A 11 24.81 7.55 -1.38
CA ALA A 11 25.25 8.66 -0.56
C ALA A 11 25.21 8.28 0.92
N SER A 12 26.20 8.73 1.68
CA SER A 12 26.29 8.50 3.12
C SER A 12 25.25 9.34 3.87
N GLY A 13 24.68 8.78 4.94
CA GLY A 13 23.71 9.49 5.77
C GLY A 13 22.35 9.71 5.10
N LEU A 14 21.99 8.95 4.06
CA LEU A 14 20.64 8.95 3.47
C LEU A 14 19.56 8.40 4.45
N ASP A 15 20.01 7.64 5.43
CA ASP A 15 19.23 6.95 6.48
C ASP A 15 19.12 7.77 7.78
N SER A 16 19.60 9.01 7.80
CA SER A 16 19.35 9.94 8.91
C SER A 16 18.16 10.85 8.59
N PRO A 17 17.33 11.20 9.59
CA PRO A 17 16.40 12.31 9.48
C PRO A 17 17.12 13.56 8.99
N ARG A 18 16.55 14.24 7.99
CA ARG A 18 17.12 15.49 7.45
C ARG A 18 16.00 16.48 7.15
N CYS A 19 16.28 17.76 7.33
CA CYS A 19 15.45 18.84 6.83
C CYS A 19 16.33 19.72 5.96
N VAL A 20 15.96 19.87 4.69
CA VAL A 20 16.64 20.78 3.75
C VAL A 20 15.85 22.08 3.73
N LEU A 21 16.56 23.21 3.87
CA LEU A 21 16.02 24.55 3.71
C LEU A 21 16.65 25.15 2.46
N GLU A 22 15.83 25.48 1.48
CA GLU A 22 16.22 26.32 0.34
C GLU A 22 15.65 27.72 0.55
N ARG A 23 16.53 28.73 0.57
CA ARG A 23 16.15 30.13 0.71
C ARG A 23 16.42 30.86 -0.58
N LEU A 24 15.39 31.45 -1.16
CA LEU A 24 15.48 32.35 -2.29
C LEU A 24 15.26 33.78 -1.80
N GLN A 25 16.22 34.66 -2.06
CA GLN A 25 16.07 36.09 -1.86
C GLN A 25 15.96 36.75 -3.23
N HIS A 26 14.84 37.41 -3.49
CA HIS A 26 14.64 38.21 -4.68
C HIS A 26 14.12 39.58 -4.27
N GLU A 27 14.90 40.64 -4.55
CA GLU A 27 14.60 42.02 -4.13
C GLU A 27 14.33 42.14 -2.61
N GLN A 28 13.09 42.45 -2.21
CA GLN A 28 12.64 42.59 -0.81
C GLN A 28 11.85 41.37 -0.30
N GLU A 29 11.72 40.33 -1.12
CA GLU A 29 11.01 39.11 -0.80
C GLU A 29 11.99 37.97 -0.47
N THR A 30 11.68 37.22 0.57
CA THR A 30 12.42 36.01 0.95
C THR A 30 11.46 34.84 0.97
N SER A 31 11.68 33.88 0.08
CA SER A 31 10.94 32.61 0.06
C SER A 31 11.79 31.52 0.72
N ASN A 32 11.19 30.76 1.64
CA ASN A 32 11.81 29.60 2.27
C ASN A 32 11.05 28.34 1.85
N CYS A 33 11.74 27.36 1.29
CA CYS A 33 11.20 26.03 0.99
C CYS A 33 11.84 25.01 1.95
N PHE A 34 11.01 24.23 2.63
CA PHE A 34 11.45 23.17 3.53
C PHE A 34 11.13 21.80 2.94
N ALA A 35 12.10 20.88 2.99
CA ALA A 35 11.90 19.48 2.63
C ALA A 35 12.36 18.57 3.77
N LEU A 36 11.42 17.91 4.44
CA LEU A 36 11.69 16.98 5.54
C LEU A 36 11.73 15.54 5.03
N THR A 37 12.82 14.83 5.34
CA THR A 37 12.89 13.37 5.23
C THR A 37 12.98 12.79 6.62
N LEU A 38 11.96 12.05 7.04
CA LEU A 38 11.93 11.36 8.33
C LEU A 38 12.27 9.88 8.14
N VAL A 39 13.40 9.45 8.68
CA VAL A 39 13.76 8.03 8.77
C VAL A 39 13.81 7.67 10.25
N HIS A 40 12.78 6.99 10.75
CA HIS A 40 12.77 6.61 12.16
C HIS A 40 13.82 5.52 12.43
N ARG A 41 14.42 5.56 13.62
CA ARG A 41 15.39 4.56 14.09
C ARG A 41 14.87 3.71 15.25
N PHE A 42 13.63 3.93 15.68
CA PHE A 42 13.01 3.09 16.70
C PHE A 42 12.42 1.82 16.07
N ALA A 43 12.52 0.71 16.80
CA ALA A 43 11.86 -0.54 16.46
C ALA A 43 10.40 -0.48 16.95
N LEU A 44 9.47 -0.62 16.02
CA LEU A 44 8.06 -0.76 16.36
C LEU A 44 7.80 -2.19 16.84
N LYS A 45 7.08 -2.34 17.96
CA LYS A 45 6.71 -3.66 18.47
C LYS A 45 5.76 -4.32 17.46
N PRO A 46 6.05 -5.56 17.01
CA PRO A 46 5.11 -6.32 16.20
C PRO A 46 3.81 -6.58 16.94
N LEU A 47 2.71 -6.72 16.20
CA LEU A 47 1.44 -7.17 16.75
C LEU A 47 1.55 -8.61 17.26
N ASP A 48 1.06 -8.83 18.49
CA ASP A 48 1.04 -10.14 19.15
C ASP A 48 -0.16 -11.00 18.71
N ILE A 49 -1.26 -10.35 18.32
CA ILE A 49 -2.46 -10.98 17.73
C ILE A 49 -2.86 -10.28 16.44
N GLN A 50 -3.25 -11.04 15.42
CA GLN A 50 -3.62 -10.49 14.11
C GLN A 50 -4.41 -11.47 13.25
N ASP A 51 -5.43 -10.95 12.57
CA ASP A 51 -6.20 -11.67 11.57
C ASP A 51 -5.72 -11.32 10.16
N TYR A 52 -5.59 -12.34 9.30
CA TYR A 52 -5.16 -12.20 7.91
C TYR A 52 -6.26 -12.67 6.96
N ILE A 53 -6.71 -11.80 6.06
CA ILE A 53 -7.67 -12.17 5.02
C ILE A 53 -6.97 -12.04 3.66
N PHE A 54 -6.73 -13.16 3.00
CA PHE A 54 -6.14 -13.19 1.67
C PHE A 54 -7.25 -13.12 0.62
N LEU A 55 -7.30 -12.05 -0.16
CA LEU A 55 -8.20 -11.94 -1.31
C LEU A 55 -7.44 -12.35 -2.55
N VAL A 56 -7.87 -13.43 -3.19
CA VAL A 56 -7.14 -14.04 -4.30
C VAL A 56 -7.93 -13.89 -5.59
N ASP A 57 -7.38 -13.12 -6.53
CA ASP A 57 -7.95 -12.93 -7.84
C ASP A 57 -7.81 -14.21 -8.67
N ARG A 58 -8.95 -14.69 -9.18
CA ARG A 58 -9.10 -15.86 -10.06
C ARG A 58 -9.84 -15.49 -11.35
N SER A 59 -9.84 -14.20 -11.70
CA SER A 59 -10.35 -13.69 -12.98
C SER A 59 -9.63 -14.34 -14.17
N GLY A 60 -10.21 -14.20 -15.37
CA GLY A 60 -9.65 -14.80 -16.57
C GLY A 60 -8.25 -14.27 -16.95
N SER A 61 -7.91 -13.05 -16.54
CA SER A 61 -6.58 -12.46 -16.78
C SER A 61 -5.48 -13.20 -16.00
N MET A 62 -5.83 -13.86 -14.89
CA MET A 62 -4.93 -14.64 -14.05
C MET A 62 -4.51 -15.99 -14.66
N GLU A 63 -4.98 -16.34 -15.86
CA GLU A 63 -4.66 -17.62 -16.48
C GLU A 63 -3.15 -17.83 -16.73
N GLY A 64 -2.73 -19.09 -16.83
CA GLY A 64 -1.34 -19.46 -17.10
C GLY A 64 -0.41 -19.22 -15.90
N GLN A 65 0.69 -18.50 -16.12
CA GLN A 65 1.74 -18.35 -15.12
C GLN A 65 1.35 -17.44 -13.94
N ARG A 66 0.36 -16.54 -14.12
CA ARG A 66 -0.05 -15.59 -13.06
C ARG A 66 -0.69 -16.33 -11.88
N ILE A 67 -1.67 -17.21 -12.13
CA ILE A 67 -2.29 -18.01 -11.08
C ILE A 67 -1.29 -18.98 -10.44
N ALA A 68 -0.37 -19.56 -11.21
CA ALA A 68 0.69 -20.41 -10.67
C ALA A 68 1.58 -19.64 -9.66
N LYS A 69 1.99 -18.42 -10.00
CA LYS A 69 2.76 -17.55 -9.10
C LYS A 69 1.97 -17.10 -7.88
N VAL A 70 0.68 -16.82 -8.03
CA VAL A 70 -0.19 -16.52 -6.90
C VAL A 70 -0.26 -17.71 -5.95
N ARG A 71 -0.36 -18.94 -6.46
CA ARG A 71 -0.33 -20.16 -5.65
C ARG A 71 0.99 -20.27 -4.88
N ASP A 72 2.12 -20.14 -5.58
CA ASP A 72 3.45 -20.21 -4.95
C ASP A 72 3.62 -19.14 -3.86
N ALA A 73 3.26 -17.89 -4.20
CA ALA A 73 3.36 -16.78 -3.26
C ALA A 73 2.47 -16.98 -2.03
N LEU A 74 1.22 -17.43 -2.23
CA LEU A 74 0.29 -17.67 -1.13
C LEU A 74 0.74 -18.85 -0.26
N GLN A 75 1.29 -19.93 -0.84
CA GLN A 75 1.89 -21.03 -0.08
C GLN A 75 3.05 -20.55 0.80
N ILE A 76 3.93 -19.70 0.26
CA ILE A 76 5.03 -19.09 1.02
C ILE A 76 4.48 -18.21 2.15
N MET A 77 3.47 -17.38 1.85
CA MET A 77 2.88 -16.48 2.83
C MET A 77 2.21 -17.23 3.98
N LEU A 78 1.42 -18.26 3.69
CA LEU A 78 0.77 -19.11 4.69
C LEU A 78 1.81 -19.71 5.64
N ARG A 79 2.88 -20.31 5.11
CA ARG A 79 3.95 -20.91 5.94
C ARG A 79 4.78 -19.89 6.73
N SER A 80 4.74 -18.62 6.31
CA SER A 80 5.48 -17.52 6.93
C SER A 80 4.68 -16.77 7.99
N LEU A 81 3.40 -17.10 8.17
CA LEU A 81 2.58 -16.51 9.22
C LEU A 81 3.05 -16.93 10.62
N PRO A 82 2.93 -16.07 11.64
CA PRO A 82 3.25 -16.44 13.01
C PRO A 82 2.36 -17.57 13.51
N PHE A 83 2.94 -18.58 14.17
CA PHE A 83 2.18 -19.72 14.69
C PHE A 83 1.20 -19.34 15.82
N ARG A 84 1.49 -18.28 16.59
CA ARG A 84 0.68 -17.85 17.75
C ARG A 84 -0.05 -16.56 17.46
N GLY A 85 -1.25 -16.43 18.03
CA GLY A 85 -2.06 -15.21 17.95
C GLY A 85 -2.57 -14.87 16.56
N THR A 86 -2.42 -15.77 15.59
CA THR A 86 -2.77 -15.53 14.20
C THR A 86 -4.01 -16.32 13.83
N SER A 87 -4.99 -15.64 13.24
CA SER A 87 -6.05 -16.28 12.48
C SER A 87 -5.97 -15.86 11.02
N PHE A 88 -6.48 -16.69 10.11
CA PHE A 88 -6.52 -16.32 8.71
C PHE A 88 -7.73 -16.88 7.98
N ASN A 89 -8.03 -16.32 6.81
CA ASN A 89 -8.98 -16.85 5.85
C ASN A 89 -8.51 -16.55 4.42
N ILE A 90 -9.00 -17.34 3.46
CA ILE A 90 -8.74 -17.14 2.03
C ILE A 90 -10.08 -16.93 1.35
N VAL A 91 -10.20 -15.85 0.57
CA VAL A 91 -11.37 -15.55 -0.24
C VAL A 91 -10.94 -15.48 -1.69
N SER A 92 -11.43 -16.42 -2.49
CA SER A 92 -11.27 -16.41 -3.94
C SER A 92 -12.26 -15.43 -4.56
N PHE A 93 -11.86 -14.63 -5.54
CA PHE A 93 -12.76 -13.70 -6.21
C PHE A 93 -12.52 -13.56 -7.72
N GLY A 94 -13.56 -13.09 -8.40
CA GLY A 94 -13.62 -12.67 -9.80
C GLY A 94 -14.96 -11.98 -10.00
N SER A 95 -15.86 -12.53 -10.81
CA SER A 95 -17.27 -12.08 -10.92
C SER A 95 -18.16 -12.62 -9.80
N ARG A 96 -17.71 -13.69 -9.15
CA ARG A 96 -18.23 -14.24 -7.89
C ARG A 96 -17.12 -14.27 -6.85
N PHE A 97 -17.45 -14.52 -5.58
CA PHE A 97 -16.45 -14.73 -4.54
C PHE A 97 -16.85 -15.88 -3.63
N ASP A 98 -15.85 -16.63 -3.16
CA ASP A 98 -16.02 -17.79 -2.28
C ASP A 98 -14.96 -17.75 -1.18
N ALA A 99 -15.40 -17.80 0.08
CA ALA A 99 -14.52 -17.88 1.23
C ALA A 99 -14.25 -19.34 1.60
N LEU A 100 -13.01 -19.67 1.97
CA LEU A 100 -12.65 -20.99 2.47
C LEU A 100 -13.44 -21.36 3.73
N TRP A 101 -13.59 -20.38 4.63
CA TRP A 101 -14.42 -20.50 5.82
C TRP A 101 -15.34 -19.28 5.97
N SER A 102 -16.38 -19.39 6.80
CA SER A 102 -17.31 -18.29 7.10
C SER A 102 -16.66 -17.12 7.87
N GLY A 103 -15.45 -17.30 8.40
CA GLY A 103 -14.70 -16.32 9.17
C GLY A 103 -13.24 -16.77 9.35
N PRO A 104 -12.33 -15.87 9.80
CA PRO A 104 -10.95 -16.23 10.12
C PRO A 104 -10.86 -17.38 11.11
N ARG A 105 -10.04 -18.37 10.82
CA ARG A 105 -9.75 -19.50 11.72
C ARG A 105 -8.32 -19.41 12.23
N GLU A 106 -8.10 -19.90 13.45
CA GLU A 106 -6.77 -19.93 14.06
C GLU A 106 -5.76 -20.69 13.18
N TYR A 107 -4.52 -20.22 13.21
CA TYR A 107 -3.40 -20.85 12.54
C TYR A 107 -3.04 -22.17 13.23
N THR A 108 -3.38 -23.29 12.59
CA THR A 108 -3.11 -24.66 13.07
C THR A 108 -2.63 -25.50 11.89
N ALA A 109 -1.96 -26.63 12.15
CA ALA A 109 -1.57 -27.54 11.06
C ALA A 109 -2.76 -27.94 10.18
N LYS A 110 -3.91 -28.25 10.79
CA LYS A 110 -5.14 -28.62 10.07
C LYS A 110 -5.67 -27.49 9.19
N SER A 111 -5.78 -26.27 9.71
CA SER A 111 -6.28 -25.14 8.92
C SER A 111 -5.31 -24.76 7.80
N VAL A 112 -4.00 -24.89 8.02
CA VAL A 112 -2.96 -24.69 6.99
C VAL A 112 -3.04 -25.76 5.92
N ASP A 113 -3.27 -27.02 6.26
CA ASP A 113 -3.41 -28.12 5.29
C ASP A 113 -4.67 -27.94 4.43
N GLU A 114 -5.81 -27.59 5.04
CA GLU A 114 -7.07 -27.28 4.34
C GLU A 114 -6.86 -26.10 3.37
N ALA A 115 -6.22 -25.02 3.83
CA ALA A 115 -5.91 -23.86 3.02
C ALA A 115 -4.93 -24.18 1.89
N SER A 116 -3.88 -24.95 2.17
CA SER A 116 -2.87 -25.35 1.18
C SER A 116 -3.51 -26.19 0.06
N ALA A 117 -4.43 -27.10 0.41
CA ALA A 117 -5.17 -27.89 -0.56
C ALA A 117 -6.08 -27.02 -1.45
N LEU A 118 -6.75 -26.00 -0.89
CA LEU A 118 -7.50 -25.02 -1.68
C LEU A 118 -6.58 -24.29 -2.65
N VAL A 119 -5.46 -23.77 -2.16
CA VAL A 119 -4.47 -23.02 -2.96
C VAL A 119 -3.93 -23.88 -4.09
N ASP A 120 -3.63 -25.15 -3.83
CA ASP A 120 -3.14 -26.06 -4.86
C ASP A 120 -4.15 -26.36 -5.97
N GLY A 121 -5.45 -26.26 -5.66
CA GLY A 121 -6.54 -26.42 -6.61
C GLY A 121 -6.93 -25.16 -7.38
N MET A 122 -6.34 -24.00 -7.09
CA MET A 122 -6.79 -22.72 -7.68
C MET A 122 -6.53 -22.64 -9.19
N LYS A 123 -7.54 -22.16 -9.91
CA LYS A 123 -7.52 -21.89 -11.36
C LYS A 123 -8.15 -20.53 -11.65
N ALA A 124 -7.87 -19.97 -12.83
CA ALA A 124 -8.43 -18.70 -13.30
C ALA A 124 -9.85 -18.89 -13.90
N ASP A 125 -10.80 -19.38 -13.10
CA ASP A 125 -12.13 -19.84 -13.52
C ASP A 125 -13.29 -19.03 -12.90
N TYR A 126 -13.00 -17.83 -12.38
CA TYR A 126 -14.01 -16.97 -11.73
C TYR A 126 -14.55 -15.89 -12.67
N SER A 127 -13.86 -15.62 -13.78
CA SER A 127 -14.18 -14.62 -14.84
C SER A 127 -14.36 -13.19 -14.32
N GLY A 128 -13.95 -12.14 -15.03
CA GLY A 128 -14.11 -10.74 -14.56
C GLY A 128 -13.53 -10.45 -13.17
N THR A 129 -13.69 -9.22 -12.68
CA THR A 129 -13.04 -8.77 -11.44
C THR A 129 -13.93 -7.79 -10.67
N GLU A 130 -14.49 -8.23 -9.53
CA GLU A 130 -15.37 -7.44 -8.67
C GLU A 130 -14.70 -7.13 -7.32
N ILE A 131 -13.60 -6.39 -7.37
CA ILE A 131 -12.74 -6.14 -6.20
C ILE A 131 -13.46 -5.37 -5.07
N GLN A 132 -14.35 -4.44 -5.41
CA GLN A 132 -15.10 -3.65 -4.43
C GLN A 132 -15.95 -4.56 -3.52
N LYS A 133 -16.73 -5.47 -4.12
CA LYS A 133 -17.66 -6.35 -3.40
C LYS A 133 -16.92 -7.31 -2.47
N VAL A 134 -15.79 -7.87 -2.93
CA VAL A 134 -15.01 -8.77 -2.09
C VAL A 134 -14.34 -8.04 -0.93
N LEU A 135 -13.91 -6.78 -1.11
CA LEU A 135 -13.39 -5.96 -0.01
C LEU A 135 -14.47 -5.68 1.03
N GLU A 136 -15.67 -5.26 0.62
CA GLU A 136 -16.81 -5.05 1.52
C GLU A 136 -17.16 -6.33 2.29
N PHE A 137 -17.18 -7.48 1.61
CA PHE A 137 -17.38 -8.79 2.24
C PHE A 137 -16.28 -9.14 3.25
N ALA A 138 -15.01 -8.90 2.91
CA ALA A 138 -13.88 -9.13 3.82
C ALA A 138 -13.96 -8.27 5.08
N PHE A 139 -14.41 -7.01 4.94
CA PHE A 139 -14.58 -6.11 6.08
C PHE A 139 -15.75 -6.50 6.97
N ALA A 140 -16.85 -7.00 6.40
CA ALA A 140 -17.99 -7.50 7.16
C ALA A 140 -17.66 -8.79 7.94
N MET A 141 -16.76 -9.62 7.41
CA MET A 141 -16.34 -10.88 8.03
C MET A 141 -15.35 -10.70 9.20
N ARG A 142 -14.70 -9.53 9.31
CA ARG A 142 -13.62 -9.32 10.29
C ARG A 142 -14.11 -9.40 11.73
N ALA A 143 -13.27 -9.92 12.61
CA ALA A 143 -13.47 -9.78 14.04
C ALA A 143 -13.13 -8.33 14.46
N GLN A 144 -13.96 -7.70 15.29
CA GLN A 144 -13.75 -6.30 15.72
C GLN A 144 -12.77 -6.17 16.89
N ASP A 145 -12.47 -7.27 17.58
CA ASP A 145 -11.57 -7.33 18.74
C ASP A 145 -10.10 -7.58 18.36
N LYS A 146 -9.80 -7.83 17.08
CA LYS A 146 -8.45 -8.14 16.59
C LYS A 146 -8.01 -7.22 15.45
N PRO A 147 -6.73 -6.79 15.45
CA PRO A 147 -6.12 -6.17 14.28
C PRO A 147 -6.27 -7.04 13.04
N THR A 148 -6.84 -6.50 11.97
CA THR A 148 -7.10 -7.23 10.72
C THR A 148 -6.25 -6.66 9.59
N VAL A 149 -5.60 -7.54 8.85
CA VAL A 149 -4.92 -7.21 7.59
C VAL A 149 -5.58 -7.96 6.45
N VAL A 150 -5.95 -7.21 5.41
CA VAL A 150 -6.38 -7.76 4.14
C VAL A 150 -5.23 -7.68 3.15
N ILE A 151 -4.92 -8.77 2.45
CA ILE A 151 -3.90 -8.79 1.40
C ILE A 151 -4.56 -9.20 0.10
N VAL A 152 -4.56 -8.30 -0.89
CA VAL A 152 -5.14 -8.55 -2.21
C VAL A 152 -4.06 -9.04 -3.16
N LEU A 153 -4.23 -10.24 -3.71
CA LEU A 153 -3.36 -10.83 -4.73
C LEU A 153 -4.08 -10.71 -6.07
N THR A 154 -3.55 -9.91 -6.99
CA THR A 154 -4.21 -9.60 -8.27
C THR A 154 -3.15 -9.24 -9.33
N ASP A 155 -3.53 -9.30 -10.60
CA ASP A 155 -2.78 -8.70 -11.70
C ASP A 155 -3.27 -7.27 -12.03
N GLY A 156 -4.16 -6.70 -11.22
CA GLY A 156 -4.52 -5.28 -11.25
C GLY A 156 -5.48 -4.91 -12.37
N GLU A 157 -6.29 -5.85 -12.87
CA GLU A 157 -7.35 -5.54 -13.83
C GLU A 157 -8.68 -5.29 -13.11
N ALA A 158 -9.06 -4.02 -12.91
CA ALA A 158 -10.40 -3.64 -12.44
C ALA A 158 -11.01 -2.53 -13.30
N ARG A 159 -12.34 -2.55 -13.43
CA ARG A 159 -13.09 -1.61 -14.26
C ARG A 159 -13.25 -0.22 -13.62
N ASP A 160 -13.34 -0.15 -12.29
CA ASP A 160 -13.55 1.10 -11.54
C ASP A 160 -12.55 1.21 -10.38
N VAL A 161 -11.35 1.72 -10.67
CA VAL A 161 -10.30 1.91 -9.67
C VAL A 161 -10.66 3.04 -8.71
N SER A 162 -11.25 4.13 -9.22
CA SER A 162 -11.65 5.30 -8.43
C SER A 162 -12.67 4.97 -7.35
N GLY A 163 -13.76 4.29 -7.72
CA GLY A 163 -14.81 3.90 -6.77
C GLY A 163 -14.30 2.96 -5.68
N VAL A 164 -13.42 2.03 -6.05
CA VAL A 164 -12.75 1.12 -5.10
C VAL A 164 -11.90 1.90 -4.09
N VAL A 165 -11.07 2.84 -4.56
CA VAL A 165 -10.20 3.65 -3.70
C VAL A 165 -11.02 4.50 -2.72
N THR A 166 -12.06 5.18 -3.20
CA THR A 166 -12.92 6.04 -2.37
C THR A 166 -13.76 5.24 -1.37
N SER A 167 -14.33 4.11 -1.79
CA SER A 167 -15.06 3.22 -0.88
C SER A 167 -14.13 2.67 0.20
N LEU A 168 -12.94 2.22 -0.20
CA LEU A 168 -11.93 1.69 0.71
C LEU A 168 -11.46 2.73 1.72
N SER A 169 -11.15 3.96 1.30
CA SER A 169 -10.71 5.02 2.21
C SER A 169 -11.79 5.36 3.24
N THR A 170 -13.06 5.32 2.83
CA THR A 170 -14.21 5.55 3.71
C THR A 170 -14.31 4.45 4.77
N VAL A 171 -14.27 3.18 4.36
CA VAL A 171 -14.36 2.04 5.29
C VAL A 171 -13.19 1.99 6.25
N VAL A 172 -11.96 2.21 5.76
CA VAL A 172 -10.75 2.16 6.59
C VAL A 172 -10.71 3.33 7.57
N SER A 173 -11.22 4.51 7.19
CA SER A 173 -11.27 5.66 8.10
C SER A 173 -12.38 5.55 9.15
N ALA A 174 -13.49 4.89 8.82
CA ALA A 174 -14.59 4.63 9.74
C ALA A 174 -14.38 3.36 10.60
N ALA A 175 -13.38 2.54 10.29
CA ALA A 175 -13.14 1.30 11.01
C ALA A 175 -12.68 1.58 12.44
N GLU A 176 -13.45 1.11 13.41
CA GLU A 176 -12.98 0.98 14.78
C GLU A 176 -11.90 -0.12 14.82
N GLY A 177 -10.70 0.22 15.28
CA GLY A 177 -9.58 -0.71 15.40
C GLY A 177 -8.59 -0.70 14.24
N PHE A 178 -7.64 -1.64 14.27
CA PHE A 178 -6.55 -1.70 13.29
C PHE A 178 -6.98 -2.49 12.06
N LEU A 179 -7.36 -1.79 10.99
CA LEU A 179 -7.58 -2.38 9.66
C LEU A 179 -6.58 -1.82 8.66
N ARG A 180 -5.88 -2.71 7.94
CA ARG A 180 -5.01 -2.30 6.82
C ARG A 180 -5.20 -3.21 5.61
N VAL A 181 -5.05 -2.65 4.42
CA VAL A 181 -5.12 -3.38 3.15
C VAL A 181 -3.81 -3.23 2.39
N PHE A 182 -3.23 -4.37 2.02
CA PHE A 182 -2.00 -4.49 1.25
C PHE A 182 -2.33 -5.11 -0.11
N THR A 183 -1.47 -4.86 -1.10
CA THR A 183 -1.62 -5.45 -2.43
C THR A 183 -0.35 -6.18 -2.83
N LEU A 184 -0.52 -7.34 -3.45
CA LEU A 184 0.53 -8.10 -4.10
C LEU A 184 0.16 -8.20 -5.58
N GLY A 185 0.81 -7.35 -6.37
CA GLY A 185 0.71 -7.37 -7.82
C GLY A 185 1.52 -8.52 -8.41
N VAL A 186 0.90 -9.38 -9.20
CA VAL A 186 1.59 -10.53 -9.81
C VAL A 186 1.64 -10.41 -11.33
N GLY A 187 2.84 -10.54 -11.89
CA GLY A 187 3.10 -10.49 -13.33
C GLY A 187 3.61 -9.13 -13.81
N GLU A 188 4.05 -9.10 -15.07
CA GLU A 188 4.70 -7.92 -15.67
C GLU A 188 3.73 -6.81 -16.07
N GLN A 189 2.49 -7.17 -16.40
CA GLN A 189 1.46 -6.25 -16.88
C GLN A 189 0.56 -5.71 -15.77
N VAL A 190 1.00 -5.81 -14.52
CA VAL A 190 0.19 -5.39 -13.38
C VAL A 190 -0.03 -3.88 -13.37
N SER A 191 -1.28 -3.46 -13.16
CA SER A 191 -1.61 -2.05 -12.92
C SER A 191 -1.08 -1.60 -11.56
N LYS A 192 0.12 -1.02 -11.56
CA LYS A 192 0.74 -0.45 -10.36
C LYS A 192 -0.09 0.68 -9.77
N GLU A 193 -0.73 1.48 -10.63
CA GLU A 193 -1.57 2.60 -10.22
C GLU A 193 -2.76 2.12 -9.37
N MET A 194 -3.41 1.04 -9.80
CA MET A 194 -4.49 0.41 -9.03
C MET A 194 -3.97 -0.21 -7.74
N CYS A 195 -2.91 -1.02 -7.80
CA CYS A 195 -2.36 -1.70 -6.63
C CYS A 195 -1.87 -0.71 -5.57
N ASP A 196 -1.16 0.34 -5.99
CA ASP A 196 -0.69 1.42 -5.12
C ASP A 196 -1.86 2.23 -4.58
N GLY A 197 -2.89 2.52 -5.39
CA GLY A 197 -4.09 3.25 -4.98
C GLY A 197 -4.85 2.51 -3.87
N ILE A 198 -5.10 1.22 -4.05
CA ILE A 198 -5.76 0.36 -3.06
C ILE A 198 -4.92 0.26 -1.80
N ALA A 199 -3.62 -0.02 -1.92
CA ALA A 199 -2.75 -0.10 -0.76
C ALA A 199 -2.71 1.23 0.02
N ARG A 200 -2.65 2.37 -0.68
CA ARG A 200 -2.65 3.69 -0.06
C ARG A 200 -3.96 3.98 0.69
N ALA A 201 -5.11 3.81 0.04
CA ALA A 201 -6.42 3.96 0.70
C ALA A 201 -6.59 2.98 1.87
N GLY A 202 -5.99 1.80 1.73
CA GLY A 202 -5.89 0.75 2.74
C GLY A 202 -4.91 1.01 3.88
N ARG A 203 -4.19 2.13 3.91
CA ARG A 203 -3.10 2.39 4.87
C ARG A 203 -1.99 1.32 4.86
N GLY A 204 -1.84 0.57 3.77
CA GLY A 204 -0.83 -0.49 3.57
C GLY A 204 0.21 -0.15 2.51
N VAL A 205 0.81 -1.19 1.93
CA VAL A 205 1.87 -1.10 0.91
C VAL A 205 1.58 -2.09 -0.21
N ALA A 206 1.92 -1.71 -1.44
CA ALA A 206 1.92 -2.60 -2.60
C ALA A 206 3.30 -3.26 -2.77
N SER A 207 3.31 -4.55 -3.09
CA SER A 207 4.49 -5.30 -3.50
C SER A 207 4.24 -5.96 -4.85
N TYR A 208 5.28 -6.18 -5.63
CA TYR A 208 5.17 -6.64 -7.01
C TYR A 208 6.11 -7.80 -7.28
N VAL A 209 5.58 -8.91 -7.82
CA VAL A 209 6.34 -10.10 -8.18
C VAL A 209 6.34 -10.25 -9.70
N GLY A 210 7.52 -10.09 -10.32
CA GLY A 210 7.71 -10.28 -11.76
C GLY A 210 7.80 -11.74 -12.19
N SER A 211 7.90 -12.00 -13.50
CA SER A 211 7.90 -13.35 -14.06
C SER A 211 9.17 -14.17 -13.73
N ASP A 212 10.32 -13.52 -13.65
CA ASP A 212 11.62 -14.19 -13.45
C ASP A 212 12.26 -13.91 -12.09
N GLU A 213 11.51 -13.32 -11.17
CA GLU A 213 12.02 -12.91 -9.86
C GLU A 213 11.66 -13.92 -8.77
N ASN A 214 12.59 -14.18 -7.85
CA ASN A 214 12.31 -14.93 -6.63
C ASN A 214 11.41 -14.07 -5.70
N PRO A 215 10.17 -14.49 -5.40
CA PRO A 215 9.24 -13.70 -4.62
C PRO A 215 9.56 -13.66 -3.11
N ASP A 216 10.35 -14.60 -2.60
CA ASP A 216 10.51 -14.86 -1.15
C ASP A 216 10.84 -13.60 -0.35
N ALA A 217 11.88 -12.86 -0.77
CA ALA A 217 12.34 -11.67 -0.07
C ALA A 217 11.26 -10.57 -0.04
N LYS A 218 10.50 -10.41 -1.12
CA LYS A 218 9.44 -9.42 -1.24
C LYS A 218 8.22 -9.79 -0.41
N LEU A 219 7.84 -11.07 -0.40
CA LEU A 219 6.72 -11.58 0.40
C LEU A 219 7.03 -11.49 1.89
N VAL A 220 8.23 -11.86 2.31
CA VAL A 220 8.68 -11.72 3.70
C VAL A 220 8.70 -10.25 4.11
N THR A 221 9.16 -9.34 3.24
CA THR A 221 9.14 -7.89 3.52
C THR A 221 7.71 -7.37 3.65
N LEU A 222 6.80 -7.79 2.77
CA LEU A 222 5.38 -7.46 2.84
C LEU A 222 4.75 -7.93 4.15
N LEU A 223 4.97 -9.20 4.54
CA LEU A 223 4.47 -9.77 5.80
C LEU A 223 5.08 -9.12 7.06
N ARG A 224 6.31 -8.60 7.00
CA ARG A 224 6.84 -7.78 8.10
C ARG A 224 6.10 -6.44 8.18
N ALA A 225 5.79 -5.83 7.05
CA ALA A 225 5.04 -4.58 6.99
C ALA A 225 3.61 -4.72 7.54
N THR A 226 2.95 -5.87 7.34
CA THR A 226 1.61 -6.15 7.88
C THR A 226 1.57 -6.21 9.39
N ARG A 227 2.66 -6.68 10.01
CA ARG A 227 2.78 -6.87 11.46
C ARG A 227 3.21 -5.62 12.23
N THR A 228 3.62 -4.59 11.50
CA THR A 228 4.11 -3.35 12.10
C THR A 228 2.93 -2.41 12.33
N LEU A 229 2.78 -1.92 13.57
CA LEU A 229 1.82 -0.87 13.89
C LEU A 229 2.11 0.37 13.03
N ALA A 230 1.07 0.98 12.48
CA ALA A 230 1.22 2.26 11.80
C ALA A 230 1.52 3.34 12.85
N VAL A 231 2.51 4.19 12.59
CA VAL A 231 2.67 5.42 13.36
C VAL A 231 1.52 6.34 12.96
N GLN A 232 0.70 6.70 13.94
CA GLN A 232 -0.45 7.59 13.78
C GLN A 232 -0.13 8.95 14.43
N ASP A 233 -0.89 9.97 14.06
CA ASP A 233 -0.85 11.31 14.69
C ASP A 233 0.54 11.97 14.70
N VAL A 234 1.28 11.82 13.60
CA VAL A 234 2.56 12.51 13.41
C VAL A 234 2.29 13.99 13.12
N SER A 235 2.73 14.86 14.01
CA SER A 235 2.74 16.31 13.78
C SER A 235 4.15 16.85 13.57
N VAL A 236 4.28 17.84 12.70
CA VAL A 236 5.54 18.56 12.46
C VAL A 236 5.31 20.02 12.84
N ASP A 237 5.98 20.47 13.90
CA ASP A 237 6.03 21.88 14.29
C ASP A 237 7.20 22.55 13.56
N TRP A 238 6.88 23.34 12.53
CA TRP A 238 7.86 24.07 11.73
C TRP A 238 8.37 25.35 12.41
N ARG A 239 7.72 25.82 13.49
CA ARG A 239 8.04 27.06 14.21
C ARG A 239 8.24 28.29 13.32
N VAL A 240 7.46 28.41 12.26
CA VAL A 240 7.48 29.58 11.38
C VAL A 240 6.54 30.64 11.95
N THR A 241 7.06 31.81 12.31
CA THR A 241 6.25 32.98 12.66
C THR A 241 5.61 33.53 11.38
N MET A 242 4.33 33.26 11.19
CA MET A 242 3.52 33.91 10.17
C MET A 242 3.25 35.34 10.63
N ASP A 243 3.69 36.33 9.85
CA ASP A 243 3.33 37.72 10.08
C ASP A 243 1.90 37.94 9.53
N PRO A 244 0.89 38.16 10.39
CA PRO A 244 -0.50 38.24 9.96
C PRO A 244 -0.81 39.44 9.04
N GLU A 245 0.10 40.42 8.94
CA GLU A 245 -0.04 41.57 8.03
C GLU A 245 0.55 41.29 6.63
N ARG A 246 1.37 40.25 6.49
CA ARG A 246 1.92 39.79 5.21
C ARG A 246 1.00 38.71 4.68
N ASN A 247 0.19 39.06 3.69
CA ASN A 247 -0.61 38.13 2.89
C ASN A 247 0.32 37.30 1.97
N ASP A 248 1.36 36.68 2.54
CA ASP A 248 2.34 35.88 1.83
C ASP A 248 1.77 34.47 1.70
N ASP A 249 1.63 34.02 0.45
CA ASP A 249 1.15 32.72 0.00
C ASP A 249 1.99 31.56 0.57
N CYS A 250 1.87 31.26 1.86
CA CYS A 250 2.40 30.03 2.44
C CYS A 250 1.53 28.85 1.99
N VAL A 251 1.85 28.31 0.83
CA VAL A 251 1.30 27.05 0.36
C VAL A 251 2.11 25.92 1.01
N VAL A 252 1.52 25.24 1.99
CA VAL A 252 2.00 23.91 2.37
C VAL A 252 1.71 23.00 1.18
N VAL A 253 2.70 22.85 0.30
CA VAL A 253 2.67 21.78 -0.70
C VAL A 253 2.99 20.50 0.04
N ASP A 254 2.02 20.00 0.81
CA ASP A 254 2.04 18.59 1.14
C ASP A 254 2.16 17.85 -0.18
N ALA A 255 2.96 16.79 -0.23
CA ALA A 255 2.81 15.80 -1.30
C ALA A 255 1.46 15.05 -1.19
N HIS A 256 0.45 15.65 -0.56
CA HIS A 256 -0.95 15.41 -0.81
C HIS A 256 -1.31 16.17 -2.07
N LEU A 257 -1.17 15.42 -3.17
CA LEU A 257 -2.02 15.51 -4.34
C LEU A 257 -3.38 16.10 -3.93
N GLU A 258 -3.80 17.18 -4.57
CA GLU A 258 -5.16 17.72 -4.47
C GLU A 258 -6.17 16.59 -4.71
N ASP A 259 -6.62 15.99 -3.63
CA ASP A 259 -7.86 15.22 -3.47
C ASP A 259 -7.98 14.89 -1.98
N GLU A 260 -9.09 15.32 -1.37
CA GLU A 260 -9.42 15.13 0.04
C GLU A 260 -9.44 13.65 0.45
N THR A 261 -8.26 13.06 0.66
CA THR A 261 -8.11 11.72 1.21
C THR A 261 -7.03 11.76 2.31
N PRO A 262 -7.34 11.23 3.51
CA PRO A 262 -6.39 11.27 4.61
C PRO A 262 -5.09 10.56 4.23
N ALA A 263 -3.97 11.23 4.49
CA ALA A 263 -2.62 10.72 4.33
C ALA A 263 -2.52 9.26 4.76
N ALA A 264 -2.11 8.37 3.85
CA ALA A 264 -1.75 7.02 4.26
C ALA A 264 -0.59 7.11 5.27
N PRO A 265 -0.61 6.32 6.36
CA PRO A 265 0.50 6.28 7.29
C PRO A 265 1.78 5.91 6.55
N ILE A 266 2.87 6.59 6.91
CA ILE A 266 4.20 6.37 6.33
C ILE A 266 4.58 4.91 6.60
N ALA A 267 4.54 4.09 5.54
CA ALA A 267 4.97 2.72 5.66
C ALA A 267 6.50 2.65 5.68
N LEU A 268 7.02 1.96 6.69
CA LEU A 268 8.43 1.73 7.01
C LEU A 268 9.36 1.32 5.84
N PHE A 269 8.79 0.83 4.74
CA PHE A 269 9.51 0.13 3.67
C PHE A 269 9.32 0.77 2.29
N GLY A 270 8.71 1.95 2.20
CA GLY A 270 8.55 2.67 0.94
C GLY A 270 9.86 3.33 0.51
N VAL A 271 10.46 2.86 -0.59
CA VAL A 271 11.47 3.65 -1.31
C VAL A 271 10.71 4.69 -2.13
N ALA A 272 10.92 5.97 -1.85
CA ALA A 272 10.40 7.05 -2.69
C ALA A 272 10.90 6.85 -4.12
N SER A 273 10.00 6.50 -5.05
CA SER A 273 10.34 6.43 -6.46
C SER A 273 10.48 7.85 -7.02
N PRO A 274 11.54 8.15 -7.78
CA PRO A 274 11.71 9.48 -8.38
C PRO A 274 10.65 9.66 -9.47
N ARG A 275 9.57 10.41 -9.18
CA ARG A 275 8.65 10.85 -10.22
C ARG A 275 9.33 11.97 -11.01
N ARG A 276 9.36 11.80 -12.34
CA ARG A 276 9.83 12.83 -13.29
C ARG A 276 9.08 14.13 -13.01
N GLY A 277 9.81 15.16 -12.60
CA GLY A 277 9.27 16.50 -12.43
C GLY A 277 8.63 16.96 -13.74
N ARG A 278 7.34 17.30 -13.69
CA ARG A 278 6.75 18.15 -14.73
C ARG A 278 7.41 19.52 -14.59
N ARG A 279 8.08 19.96 -15.64
CA ARG A 279 8.46 21.37 -15.79
C ARG A 279 7.18 22.19 -15.80
N CYS A 280 6.91 22.95 -14.75
CA CYS A 280 6.06 24.13 -14.87
C CYS A 280 6.79 25.13 -15.75
N ARG A 281 6.36 25.26 -17.01
CA ARG A 281 6.58 26.49 -17.78
C ARG A 281 5.51 27.46 -17.31
N SER A 282 5.84 28.42 -16.46
CA SER A 282 4.99 29.59 -16.25
C SER A 282 5.06 30.47 -17.50
N GLY A 283 3.90 30.65 -18.13
CA GLY A 283 3.71 31.67 -19.16
C GLY A 283 3.76 33.05 -18.52
N TRP A 284 4.37 33.99 -19.23
CA TRP A 284 4.42 35.39 -18.84
C TRP A 284 3.01 35.99 -18.87
N GLY A 285 2.50 36.40 -17.72
CA GLY A 285 1.35 37.29 -17.59
C GLY A 285 1.80 38.60 -16.98
N ARG A 286 1.99 39.63 -17.81
CA ARG A 286 2.06 41.02 -17.34
C ARG A 286 0.64 41.48 -17.03
N THR A 287 0.42 42.04 -15.84
CA THR A 287 -0.58 43.08 -15.66
C THR A 287 -0.06 44.12 -14.68
N SER A 288 -0.05 45.35 -15.17
CA SER A 288 0.30 46.60 -14.52
C SER A 288 -0.75 47.04 -13.50
N ALA A 289 -0.29 47.65 -12.42
CA ALA A 289 -0.77 48.95 -11.94
C ALA A 289 0.43 49.71 -11.36
#